data_AF-A0A509CA88-F1
#
_entry.id   AF-A0A509CA88-F1
#
_cell.length_a   1.000
_cell.length_b   1.000
_cell.length_c   1.000
_cell.angle_alpha   90.00
_cell.angle_beta   90.00
_cell.angle_gamma   90.00
#
_symmetry.space_group_name_H-M   'P 1'
#
loop_
_entity.id
_entity.type
_entity.pdbx_description
1 polymer ?
#
loop_
_entity_poly.entity_id
_entity_poly.type
_entity_poly.pdbx_seq_one_letter_code
_entity_poly.pdbx_strand_id
1 'polypeptide(L)'
;MKKLPGFTQDYLLSKATTLPDKTRLERAVEPLCARHPGECGILALDNSLDAFAARYRLTEMAARTLDVQYYIWEDDMSGRLLFSVLLSAAKRGVHVRLLLDDNNTPGLDDTLRLLDSHPNIEVRLFNPFSFRTLRALGYLTDFARLNRRMHNKSYTATA
;
A
#
# COMPACT_ATOMS: atom_id res chain seq x y z
N MET A 1 3.34 16.19 26.76
CA MET A 1 3.20 15.90 25.31
C MET A 1 4.44 15.14 24.85
N LYS A 2 4.32 13.86 24.48
CA LYS A 2 5.46 13.08 23.97
C LYS A 2 5.81 13.60 22.56
N LYS A 3 7.08 13.99 22.34
CA LYS A 3 7.59 14.32 21.00
C LYS A 3 7.42 13.08 20.10
N LEU A 4 6.64 13.22 19.04
CA LEU A 4 6.54 12.21 17.99
C LEU A 4 7.93 12.05 17.33
N PRO A 5 8.36 10.81 17.03
CA PRO A 5 9.61 10.57 16.30
C PRO A 5 9.66 11.31 14.95
N GLY A 6 10.83 11.81 14.57
CA GLY A 6 10.99 12.63 13.35
C GLY A 6 10.57 11.93 12.05
N PHE A 7 10.58 10.59 12.00
CA PHE A 7 10.12 9.87 10.82
C PHE A 7 8.63 10.12 10.55
N THR A 8 7.77 10.26 11.56
CA THR A 8 6.31 10.50 11.35
C THR A 8 5.97 11.84 10.68
N GLN A 9 6.92 12.77 10.57
CA GLN A 9 6.66 14.13 10.11
C GLN A 9 6.47 14.21 8.59
N ASP A 10 7.10 13.31 7.84
CA ASP A 10 6.86 13.11 6.40
C ASP A 10 5.56 12.32 6.11
N TYR A 11 4.94 11.75 7.15
CA TYR A 11 3.68 10.98 7.06
C TYR A 11 2.43 11.81 7.33
N LEU A 12 2.58 13.05 7.78
CA LEU A 12 1.46 13.99 7.91
C LEU A 12 1.27 14.71 6.57
N LEU A 13 0.15 14.43 5.91
CA LEU A 13 -0.41 15.16 4.75
C LEU A 13 0.64 15.90 3.93
N SER A 14 1.23 15.21 2.95
CA SER A 14 2.07 15.81 1.94
C SER A 14 1.42 17.11 1.46
N LYS A 15 2.15 18.23 1.57
CA LYS A 15 1.75 19.57 1.14
C LYS A 15 0.90 19.46 -0.13
N ALA A 16 -0.37 19.81 -0.02
CA ALA A 16 -1.32 19.69 -1.12
C ALA A 16 -0.82 20.52 -2.31
N THR A 17 -0.28 19.84 -3.30
CA THR A 17 -0.11 20.41 -4.65
C THR A 17 -1.52 20.70 -5.16
N THR A 18 -1.76 21.93 -5.61
CA THR A 18 -3.04 22.40 -6.17
C THR A 18 -3.56 21.41 -7.22
N LEU A 19 -4.53 20.59 -6.81
CA LEU A 19 -5.30 19.67 -7.63
C LEU A 19 -6.56 20.41 -8.14
N PRO A 20 -7.19 19.96 -9.24
CA PRO A 20 -8.42 20.57 -9.76
C PRO A 20 -9.53 20.62 -8.71
N ASP A 21 -10.54 21.46 -8.94
CA ASP A 21 -11.66 21.77 -8.01
C ASP A 21 -12.22 20.57 -7.22
N LYS A 22 -12.22 19.35 -7.79
CA LYS A 22 -12.44 18.06 -7.10
C LYS A 22 -11.76 16.88 -7.80
N THR A 23 -11.23 15.93 -7.05
CA THR A 23 -10.64 14.68 -7.58
C THR A 23 -11.70 13.68 -8.04
N ARG A 24 -11.26 12.60 -8.71
CA ARG A 24 -12.15 11.51 -9.15
C ARG A 24 -12.83 10.81 -7.97
N LEU A 25 -12.09 10.63 -6.87
CA LEU A 25 -12.60 10.00 -5.65
C LEU A 25 -13.62 10.90 -4.95
N GLU A 26 -13.30 12.18 -4.76
CA GLU A 26 -14.22 13.17 -4.17
C GLU A 26 -15.55 13.24 -4.93
N ARG A 27 -15.51 13.38 -6.27
CA ARG A 27 -16.74 13.45 -7.09
C ARG A 27 -17.61 12.20 -6.97
N ALA A 28 -17.02 11.04 -6.73
CA ALA A 28 -17.76 9.79 -6.59
C ALA A 28 -18.43 9.64 -5.23
N VAL A 29 -17.79 10.14 -4.15
CA VAL A 29 -18.30 9.96 -2.78
C VAL A 29 -19.12 11.15 -2.27
N GLU A 30 -18.94 12.35 -2.83
CA GLU A 30 -19.62 13.57 -2.36
C GLU A 30 -21.15 13.46 -2.29
N PRO A 31 -21.87 12.90 -3.30
CA PRO A 31 -23.33 12.74 -3.20
C PRO A 31 -23.77 11.75 -2.12
N LEU A 32 -22.90 10.85 -1.68
CA LEU A 32 -23.15 9.95 -0.55
C LEU A 32 -22.94 10.69 0.76
N CYS A 33 -21.81 11.40 0.91
CA CYS A 33 -21.52 12.20 2.09
C CYS A 33 -22.58 13.30 2.33
N ALA A 34 -23.06 13.94 1.27
CA ALA A 34 -24.09 14.98 1.37
C ALA A 34 -25.45 14.44 1.85
N ARG A 35 -25.77 13.18 1.55
CA ARG A 35 -26.99 12.51 2.02
C ARG A 35 -26.89 11.98 3.45
N HIS A 36 -25.67 11.76 3.93
CA HIS A 36 -25.38 11.14 5.24
C HIS A 36 -24.34 11.97 6.02
N PRO A 37 -24.65 13.22 6.39
CA PRO A 37 -23.70 14.10 7.06
C PRO A 37 -23.30 13.56 8.44
N GLY A 38 -21.98 13.48 8.70
CA GLY A 38 -21.45 13.01 9.98
C GLY A 38 -21.38 11.49 10.14
N GLU A 39 -21.81 10.73 9.11
CA GLU A 39 -21.76 9.26 9.10
C GLU A 39 -20.60 8.74 8.23
N CYS A 40 -20.19 7.50 8.47
CA CYS A 40 -19.26 6.78 7.60
C CYS A 40 -19.99 5.70 6.79
N GLY A 41 -19.58 5.53 5.52
CA GLY A 41 -20.10 4.49 4.66
C GLY A 41 -19.32 3.19 4.82
N ILE A 42 -20.02 2.06 4.89
CA ILE A 42 -19.44 0.72 4.91
C ILE A 42 -20.11 -0.11 3.82
N LEU A 43 -19.30 -0.74 2.96
CA LEU A 43 -19.75 -1.70 1.97
C LEU A 43 -19.00 -3.02 2.20
N ALA A 44 -19.72 -4.06 2.59
CA ALA A 44 -19.17 -5.41 2.67
C ALA A 44 -19.01 -5.98 1.25
N LEU A 45 -17.87 -6.63 0.99
CA LEU A 45 -17.55 -7.28 -0.28
C LEU A 45 -17.32 -8.76 0.00
N ASP A 46 -18.32 -9.59 -0.27
CA ASP A 46 -18.30 -11.02 0.06
C ASP A 46 -17.60 -11.88 -1.00
N ASN A 47 -17.36 -11.31 -2.18
CA ASN A 47 -16.73 -11.98 -3.30
C ASN A 47 -15.29 -11.46 -3.52
N SER A 48 -14.35 -12.38 -3.68
CA SER A 48 -12.94 -12.09 -3.89
C SER A 48 -12.68 -11.24 -5.15
N LEU A 49 -13.45 -11.47 -6.22
CA LEU A 49 -13.30 -10.70 -7.46
C LEU A 49 -13.75 -9.24 -7.28
N ASP A 50 -14.86 -9.00 -6.58
CA ASP A 50 -15.33 -7.66 -6.27
C ASP A 50 -14.35 -6.93 -5.35
N ALA A 51 -13.77 -7.64 -4.38
CA ALA A 51 -12.73 -7.10 -3.51
C ALA A 51 -11.46 -6.72 -4.30
N PHE A 52 -11.08 -7.51 -5.31
CA PHE A 52 -9.97 -7.17 -6.21
C PHE A 52 -10.31 -5.95 -7.08
N ALA A 53 -11.49 -5.95 -7.70
CA ALA A 53 -11.96 -4.86 -8.54
C ALA A 53 -12.07 -3.54 -7.75
N ALA A 54 -12.52 -3.59 -6.49
CA ALA A 54 -12.57 -2.44 -5.61
C ALA A 54 -11.18 -1.85 -5.36
N ARG A 55 -10.16 -2.67 -5.11
CA ARG A 55 -8.77 -2.20 -4.93
C ARG A 55 -8.21 -1.59 -6.20
N TYR A 56 -8.45 -2.22 -7.34
CA TYR A 56 -8.07 -1.68 -8.65
C TYR A 56 -8.71 -0.31 -8.88
N ARG A 57 -10.03 -0.20 -8.68
CA ARG A 57 -10.76 1.07 -8.86
C ARG A 57 -10.35 2.14 -7.86
N LEU A 58 -10.12 1.77 -6.60
CA LEU A 58 -9.62 2.68 -5.58
C LEU A 58 -8.24 3.24 -5.96
N THR A 59 -7.36 2.40 -6.48
CA THR A 59 -6.05 2.83 -7.00
C THR A 59 -6.18 3.77 -8.17
N GLU A 60 -7.07 3.47 -9.11
CA GLU A 60 -7.36 4.31 -10.27
C GLU A 60 -7.88 5.69 -9.89
N MET A 61 -8.58 5.79 -8.76
CA MET A 61 -9.20 7.02 -8.27
C MET A 61 -8.33 7.78 -7.26
N ALA A 62 -7.29 7.15 -6.71
CA ALA A 62 -6.32 7.77 -5.81
C ALA A 62 -5.66 8.98 -6.48
N ALA A 63 -5.56 10.08 -5.74
CA ALA A 63 -5.06 11.35 -6.26
C ALA A 63 -3.80 11.85 -5.54
N ARG A 64 -3.63 11.58 -4.25
CA ARG A 64 -2.48 12.08 -3.47
C ARG A 64 -1.61 10.97 -2.93
N THR A 65 -2.18 10.08 -2.13
CA THR A 65 -1.45 8.97 -1.50
C THR A 65 -2.17 7.65 -1.67
N LEU A 66 -1.39 6.58 -1.65
CA LEU A 66 -1.85 5.21 -1.68
C LEU A 66 -1.01 4.33 -0.75
N ASP A 67 -1.64 3.84 0.30
CA ASP A 67 -1.01 3.07 1.37
C ASP A 67 -1.47 1.63 1.35
N VAL A 68 -0.52 0.72 1.14
CA VAL A 68 -0.79 -0.70 0.91
C VAL A 68 0.04 -1.54 1.87
N GLN A 69 -0.64 -2.38 2.66
CA GLN A 69 0.00 -3.30 3.60
C GLN A 69 -0.52 -4.72 3.34
N TYR A 70 0.40 -5.66 3.12
CA TYR A 70 0.05 -7.07 2.91
C TYR A 70 1.02 -8.03 3.59
N TYR A 71 0.44 -9.05 4.21
CA TYR A 71 1.17 -10.19 4.74
C TYR A 71 1.76 -11.10 3.65
N ILE A 72 0.98 -11.39 2.62
CA ILE A 72 1.35 -12.25 1.49
C ILE A 72 1.13 -11.46 0.21
N TRP A 73 2.12 -11.50 -0.67
CA TRP A 73 2.02 -11.03 -2.04
C TRP A 73 2.64 -12.08 -2.95
N GLU A 74 1.84 -12.70 -3.81
CA GLU A 74 2.31 -13.75 -4.70
C GLU A 74 2.68 -13.18 -6.06
N ASP A 75 3.67 -13.77 -6.73
CA ASP A 75 3.99 -13.47 -8.13
C ASP A 75 3.04 -14.20 -9.09
N ASP A 76 1.73 -13.98 -8.89
CA ASP A 76 0.67 -14.50 -9.74
C ASP A 76 0.02 -13.39 -10.57
N MET A 77 -1.01 -13.75 -11.34
CA MET A 77 -1.74 -12.80 -12.16
C MET A 77 -2.29 -11.61 -11.36
N SER A 78 -2.84 -11.87 -10.18
CA SER A 78 -3.46 -10.84 -9.33
C SER A 78 -2.39 -9.92 -8.72
N GLY A 79 -1.27 -10.48 -8.25
CA GLY A 79 -0.15 -9.72 -7.70
C GLY A 79 0.52 -8.86 -8.76
N ARG A 80 0.76 -9.38 -9.97
CA ARG A 80 1.33 -8.60 -11.08
C ARG A 80 0.40 -7.47 -11.52
N LEU A 81 -0.91 -7.72 -11.59
CA LEU A 81 -1.89 -6.69 -11.91
C LEU A 81 -1.93 -5.59 -10.83
N LEU A 82 -1.84 -5.96 -9.55
CA LEU A 82 -1.75 -4.98 -8.47
C LEU A 82 -0.46 -4.15 -8.58
N PHE A 83 0.70 -4.75 -8.85
CA PHE A 83 1.93 -3.99 -9.07
C PHE A 83 1.81 -3.01 -10.25
N SER A 84 1.19 -3.46 -11.35
CA SER A 84 0.95 -2.62 -12.52
C SER A 84 0.09 -1.40 -12.19
N VAL A 85 -0.99 -1.57 -11.43
CA VAL A 85 -1.87 -0.45 -11.07
C VAL A 85 -1.24 0.48 -10.03
N LEU A 86 -0.42 -0.04 -9.10
CA LEU A 86 0.40 0.79 -8.21
C LEU A 86 1.38 1.67 -8.99
N LEU A 87 2.09 1.07 -9.96
CA LEU A 87 3.01 1.81 -10.84
C LEU A 87 2.26 2.85 -11.68
N SER A 88 1.07 2.52 -12.18
CA SER A 88 0.21 3.47 -12.90
C SER A 88 -0.17 4.67 -12.03
N ALA A 89 -0.57 4.45 -10.78
CA ALA A 89 -0.86 5.53 -9.83
C ALA A 89 0.37 6.41 -9.57
N ALA A 90 1.53 5.80 -9.36
CA ALA A 90 2.79 6.53 -9.14
C ALA A 90 3.19 7.40 -10.34
N LYS A 91 2.98 6.90 -11.57
CA LYS A 91 3.19 7.67 -12.82
C LYS A 91 2.25 8.87 -12.95
N ARG A 92 1.06 8.83 -12.32
CA ARG A 92 0.14 9.97 -12.23
C ARG A 92 0.53 10.99 -11.16
N GLY A 93 1.57 10.72 -10.36
CA GLY A 93 2.01 11.59 -9.27
C GLY A 93 1.50 11.19 -7.89
N VAL A 94 0.82 10.05 -7.74
CA VAL A 94 0.37 9.54 -6.44
C VAL A 94 1.58 9.00 -5.66
N HIS A 95 1.74 9.40 -4.40
CA HIS A 95 2.74 8.81 -3.51
C HIS A 95 2.27 7.44 -3.01
N VAL A 96 2.93 6.38 -3.45
CA VAL A 96 2.61 5.00 -3.13
C VAL A 96 3.54 4.49 -2.03
N ARG A 97 3.00 3.99 -0.92
CA ARG A 97 3.75 3.34 0.15
C ARG A 97 3.31 1.88 0.25
N LEU A 98 4.23 0.98 -0.05
CA LEU A 98 4.01 -0.46 -0.04
C LEU A 98 4.79 -1.11 1.10
N LEU A 99 4.09 -1.71 2.05
CA LEU A 99 4.67 -2.49 3.14
C LEU A 99 4.34 -3.97 2.98
N LEU A 100 5.36 -4.79 2.76
CA LEU A 100 5.22 -6.25 2.65
C LEU A 100 5.94 -6.95 3.79
N ASP A 101 5.45 -8.10 4.18
CA ASP A 101 6.20 -8.98 5.07
C ASP A 101 7.22 -9.83 4.27
N ASP A 102 8.50 -9.75 4.63
CA ASP A 102 9.61 -10.28 3.83
C ASP A 102 9.67 -11.81 3.72
N ASN A 103 8.96 -12.59 4.54
CA ASN A 103 8.98 -14.06 4.37
C ASN A 103 8.28 -14.51 3.09
N ASN A 104 7.35 -13.71 2.58
CA ASN A 104 6.53 -14.03 1.42
C ASN A 104 6.96 -13.22 0.19
N THR A 105 8.22 -12.76 0.15
CA THR A 105 8.83 -12.05 -0.99
C THR A 105 9.84 -12.85 -1.83
N PRO A 106 10.18 -14.14 -1.59
CA PRO A 106 11.07 -14.88 -2.50
C PRO A 106 10.66 -14.77 -3.97
N GLY A 107 11.59 -14.36 -4.84
CA GLY A 107 11.33 -14.16 -6.26
C GLY A 107 10.80 -12.78 -6.64
N LEU A 108 10.43 -11.94 -5.67
CA LEU A 108 9.98 -10.57 -5.90
C LEU A 108 11.11 -9.53 -5.77
N ASP A 109 12.31 -9.95 -5.39
CA ASP A 109 13.43 -9.04 -5.07
C ASP A 109 13.70 -8.00 -6.18
N ASP A 110 13.81 -8.42 -7.44
CA ASP A 110 14.06 -7.53 -8.57
C ASP A 110 12.87 -6.61 -8.86
N THR A 111 11.64 -7.15 -8.80
CA THR A 111 10.40 -6.38 -9.00
C THR A 111 10.24 -5.30 -7.93
N LEU A 112 10.44 -5.64 -6.66
CA LEU A 112 10.34 -4.71 -5.54
C LEU A 112 11.43 -3.64 -5.62
N ARG A 113 12.66 -4.02 -6.00
CA ARG A 113 13.75 -3.06 -6.24
C ARG A 113 13.44 -2.11 -7.38
N LEU A 114 12.85 -2.61 -8.48
CA LEU A 114 12.46 -1.77 -9.61
C LEU A 114 11.35 -0.80 -9.22
N LEU A 115 10.35 -1.25 -8.47
CA LEU A 115 9.28 -0.39 -7.95
C LEU A 115 9.84 0.70 -7.04
N ASP A 116 10.69 0.35 -6.07
CA ASP A 116 11.31 1.30 -5.13
C ASP A 116 12.24 2.32 -5.81
N SER A 117 12.68 2.05 -7.04
CA SER A 117 13.47 3.02 -7.83
C SER A 117 12.62 4.17 -8.40
N HIS A 118 11.29 4.05 -8.38
CA HIS A 118 10.41 5.09 -8.87
C HIS A 118 10.26 6.22 -7.82
N PRO A 119 10.38 7.51 -8.17
CA PRO A 119 10.43 8.62 -7.20
C PRO A 119 9.17 8.79 -6.33
N ASN A 120 8.05 8.23 -6.77
CA ASN A 120 6.77 8.26 -6.05
C ASN A 120 6.38 6.90 -5.43
N ILE A 121 7.28 5.94 -5.35
CA ILE A 121 7.00 4.63 -4.73
C ILE A 121 8.03 4.39 -3.63
N GLU A 122 7.55 4.07 -2.44
CA GLU A 122 8.36 3.59 -1.33
C GLU A 122 7.99 2.15 -1.01
N VAL A 123 8.95 1.24 -1.12
CA VAL A 123 8.79 -0.16 -0.73
C VAL A 123 9.53 -0.39 0.58
N ARG A 124 8.78 -0.84 1.61
CA ARG A 124 9.34 -1.23 2.90
C ARG A 124 9.02 -2.70 3.17
N LEU A 125 9.97 -3.36 3.81
CA LEU A 125 9.84 -4.76 4.20
C LEU A 125 9.76 -4.85 5.71
N PHE A 126 8.66 -5.42 6.20
CA PHE A 126 8.54 -5.81 7.59
C PHE A 126 9.39 -7.05 7.81
N ASN A 127 10.20 -7.01 8.87
CA ASN A 127 11.02 -8.12 9.32
C ASN A 127 11.96 -8.69 8.23
N PRO A 128 12.83 -7.86 7.63
CA PRO A 128 13.64 -8.29 6.51
C PRO A 128 14.65 -9.38 6.90
N PHE A 129 14.91 -10.28 5.96
CA PHE A 129 15.97 -11.27 6.05
C PHE A 129 17.31 -10.64 5.70
N SER A 130 18.29 -10.78 6.59
CA SER A 130 19.67 -10.33 6.33
C SER A 130 20.33 -11.12 5.21
N PHE A 131 19.99 -12.41 5.07
CA PHE A 131 20.48 -13.29 4.01
C PHE A 131 19.38 -13.58 2.98
N ARG A 132 19.38 -12.83 1.88
CA ARG A 132 18.37 -12.94 0.80
C ARG A 132 18.41 -14.29 0.08
N THR A 133 19.61 -14.83 -0.16
CA THR A 133 19.84 -16.11 -0.87
C THR A 133 19.79 -17.33 0.05
N LEU A 134 20.12 -17.16 1.34
CA LEU A 134 20.13 -18.22 2.35
C LEU A 134 19.19 -17.88 3.52
N ARG A 135 17.90 -17.65 3.22
CA ARG A 135 16.90 -17.25 4.23
C ARG A 135 16.77 -18.25 5.38
N ALA A 136 17.04 -19.54 5.14
CA ALA A 136 17.11 -20.58 6.17
C ALA A 136 18.19 -20.31 7.22
N LEU A 137 19.33 -19.71 6.83
CA LEU A 137 20.38 -19.29 7.77
C LEU A 137 19.91 -18.11 8.64
N GLY A 138 19.05 -17.26 8.10
CA GLY A 138 18.36 -16.22 8.86
C GLY A 138 17.48 -16.81 9.97
N TYR A 139 16.72 -17.86 9.68
CA TYR A 139 15.91 -18.55 10.69
C TYR A 139 16.74 -19.20 11.79
N LEU A 140 17.93 -19.72 11.49
CA LEU A 140 18.84 -20.29 12.48
C LEU A 140 19.45 -19.22 13.42
N THR A 141 19.65 -18.01 12.91
CA THR A 141 20.33 -16.92 13.65
C THR A 141 19.37 -15.97 14.35
N ASP A 142 18.12 -15.86 13.89
CA ASP A 142 17.18 -14.82 14.34
C ASP A 142 15.71 -15.31 14.40
N PHE A 143 15.52 -16.56 14.85
CA PHE A 143 14.22 -17.24 14.87
C PHE A 143 13.10 -16.44 15.56
N ALA A 144 13.38 -15.91 16.76
CA ALA A 144 12.37 -15.22 17.57
C ALA A 144 11.85 -13.94 16.89
N ARG A 145 12.72 -13.21 16.16
CA ARG A 145 12.30 -12.04 15.38
C ARG A 145 11.53 -12.49 14.14
N LEU A 146 12.08 -13.42 13.35
CA LEU A 146 11.49 -13.86 12.09
C LEU A 146 10.10 -14.50 12.23
N ASN A 147 9.84 -15.11 13.40
CA ASN A 147 8.54 -15.69 13.71
C ASN A 147 7.45 -14.66 14.10
N ARG A 148 7.79 -13.36 14.23
CA ARG A 148 6.80 -12.27 14.38
C ARG A 148 6.41 -11.73 13.01
N ARG A 149 5.12 -11.78 12.68
CA ARG A 149 4.59 -11.57 11.33
C ARG A 149 3.61 -10.39 11.29
N MET A 150 3.68 -9.57 10.24
CA MET A 150 2.70 -8.51 9.97
C MET A 150 1.52 -9.11 9.20
N HIS A 151 0.45 -9.50 9.91
CA HIS A 151 -0.73 -10.12 9.28
C HIS A 151 -1.74 -9.10 8.72
N ASN A 152 -1.44 -7.81 8.80
CA ASN A 152 -2.35 -6.76 8.38
C ASN A 152 -2.59 -6.80 6.87
N LYS A 153 -3.80 -6.41 6.48
CA LYS A 153 -4.24 -6.29 5.09
C LYS A 153 -5.00 -4.98 5.01
N SER A 154 -4.36 -3.94 4.51
CA SER A 154 -4.97 -2.62 4.39
C SER A 154 -4.69 -2.01 3.02
N TYR A 155 -5.69 -1.28 2.52
CA TYR A 155 -5.62 -0.58 1.25
C TYR A 155 -6.31 0.76 1.42
N THR A 156 -5.53 1.85 1.46
CA THR A 156 -6.05 3.17 1.80
C THR A 156 -5.59 4.19 0.77
N ALA A 157 -6.51 4.99 0.25
CA ALA A 157 -6.22 6.01 -0.74
C ALA A 157 -6.78 7.36 -0.29
N THR A 158 -6.11 8.44 -0.70
CA THR A 158 -6.59 9.80 -0.48
C THR A 158 -6.94 10.49 -1.81
N ALA A 159 -8.04 11.24 -1.75
CA ALA A 159 -8.40 12.27 -2.71
C ALA A 159 -7.50 13.49 -2.53
#